data_AF-A0A9D2SG93-F1
#
_entry.id   AF-A0A9D2SG93-F1
#
_cell.length_a   1.000
_cell.length_b   1.000
_cell.length_c   1.000
_cell.angle_alpha   90.00
_cell.angle_beta   90.00
_cell.angle_gamma   90.00
#
_symmetry.space_group_name_H-M   'P 1'
#
loop_
_entity.id
_entity.type
_entity.pdbx_description
1 polymer ?
#
loop_
_entity_poly.entity_id
_entity_poly.type
_entity_poly.pdbx_seq_one_letter_code
_entity_poly.pdbx_strand_id
1 'polypeptide(L)'
;MGEHTEIRVLFAKDAVSTGWDCPRAEVIYSRRKRSDPTYITQLIGRMIRTPLGRRVKTVEELNTVSCYLPEYDAQTVELVVNRLKEDNIPVAAANILKNPADVRWFGETQRRIERLLQNRQRPAADGGTLHASQQLSQEGPQEEQAPDFSVHLPEEEWQLAYAEEGLETEDQLRETLARIPRADSEALKASFEGIVTRQVRHDKPNAFLDLWDCVDIIQEDLDSTSGLGETLQEEFYNNVEGEIRRHPAEFKRAFSEIRNTTVSVKRVDPLTGEEFEDREELVENDTQRMTAYYKRAVHVFAGASDLIKYYINKRKDEQWEGDPEAISRICAVAACMEIVQAMEEWAEAKTRALLDRYGPQRYGVSEENLDRWNRVEGNTLPYIERTLHIQASVTRQNKDYDPYPKHIISDGDGWAYLNLNELEKKVVETELSRPMNVAWYRNQSRNLNASLSIPYYLNGEWENMYPDFLFFQQTGNGSIVRTIVDPHGDWLGDSVAKLKGYVAYLRDHPDLFGSVLAVAEDRDKTCRYLDLTLPSVQNAIDIFTGSSAKELFHGPLSQVYAVRQDR
;
A
#
# COMPACT_ATOMS: atom_id res chain seq x y z
N MET A 1 3.45 -31.02 -22.53
CA MET A 1 2.28 -30.17 -22.87
C MET A 1 2.20 -30.04 -24.38
N GLY A 2 1.00 -30.05 -24.97
CA GLY A 2 0.83 -29.87 -26.42
C GLY A 2 1.01 -28.40 -26.83
N GLU A 3 1.59 -28.18 -28.01
CA GLU A 3 1.67 -26.85 -28.63
C GLU A 3 0.28 -26.41 -29.11
N HIS A 4 -0.40 -25.56 -28.32
CA HIS A 4 -1.62 -24.91 -28.77
C HIS A 4 -1.27 -23.73 -29.68
N THR A 5 -1.47 -23.90 -30.99
CA THR A 5 -1.20 -22.91 -32.05
C THR A 5 -2.35 -21.93 -32.30
N GLU A 6 -3.32 -21.84 -31.38
CA GLU A 6 -4.53 -21.04 -31.53
C GLU A 6 -4.36 -19.58 -31.09
N ILE A 7 -4.71 -18.64 -31.97
CA ILE A 7 -4.70 -17.20 -31.68
C ILE A 7 -5.83 -16.86 -30.71
N ARG A 8 -5.50 -16.28 -29.56
CA ARG A 8 -6.47 -15.87 -28.53
C ARG A 8 -6.87 -14.41 -28.73
N VAL A 9 -8.17 -14.15 -28.86
CA VAL A 9 -8.74 -12.80 -29.03
C VAL A 9 -9.60 -12.44 -27.82
N LEU A 10 -9.38 -11.25 -27.27
CA LEU A 10 -10.11 -10.70 -26.13
C LEU A 10 -10.93 -9.48 -26.56
N PHE A 11 -12.21 -9.45 -26.21
CA PHE A 11 -13.05 -8.26 -26.29
C PHE A 11 -13.39 -7.76 -24.89
N ALA A 12 -13.09 -6.49 -24.60
CA ALA A 12 -13.34 -5.87 -23.31
C ALA A 12 -14.11 -4.55 -23.49
N LYS A 13 -15.15 -4.33 -22.67
CA LYS A 13 -15.93 -3.08 -22.71
C LYS A 13 -15.25 -1.97 -21.93
N ASP A 14 -14.87 -2.21 -20.67
CA ASP A 14 -14.32 -1.16 -19.78
C ASP A 14 -12.97 -1.47 -19.11
N ALA A 15 -12.64 -2.74 -18.84
CA ALA A 15 -11.44 -3.10 -18.08
C ALA A 15 -10.54 -4.13 -18.78
N VAL A 16 -9.40 -3.66 -19.29
CA VAL A 16 -8.12 -4.41 -19.32
C VAL A 16 -7.11 -3.72 -18.37
N SER A 17 -7.53 -2.67 -17.66
CA SER A 17 -6.69 -1.75 -16.89
C SER A 17 -6.70 -1.98 -15.38
N THR A 18 -7.66 -2.73 -14.84
CA THR A 18 -7.84 -2.99 -13.40
C THR A 18 -8.05 -4.49 -13.12
N GLY A 19 -7.49 -4.99 -12.02
CA GLY A 19 -7.80 -6.31 -11.45
C GLY A 19 -7.30 -7.56 -12.19
N TRP A 20 -6.92 -7.48 -13.47
CA TRP A 20 -6.50 -8.65 -14.24
C TRP A 20 -5.06 -8.55 -14.77
N ASP A 21 -4.28 -9.61 -14.51
CA ASP A 21 -2.96 -9.85 -15.08
C ASP A 21 -3.09 -10.48 -16.48
N CYS A 22 -3.38 -9.62 -17.45
CA CYS A 22 -3.51 -10.03 -18.85
C CYS A 22 -2.13 -10.39 -19.42
N PRO A 23 -1.93 -11.56 -20.06
CA PRO A 23 -0.70 -11.87 -20.77
C PRO A 23 -0.45 -10.84 -21.90
N ARG A 24 0.82 -10.62 -22.26
CA ARG A 24 1.24 -9.64 -23.29
C ARG A 24 0.42 -9.81 -24.57
N ALA A 25 -0.31 -8.76 -24.94
CA ALA A 25 -0.97 -8.66 -26.23
C ALA A 25 0.02 -8.20 -27.31
N GLU A 26 0.04 -8.89 -28.45
CA GLU A 26 0.86 -8.53 -29.62
C GLU A 26 0.22 -7.38 -30.44
N VAL A 27 -1.11 -7.26 -30.38
CA VAL A 27 -1.90 -6.23 -31.06
C VAL A 27 -2.98 -5.70 -30.11
N ILE A 28 -3.16 -4.38 -30.06
CA ILE A 28 -4.36 -3.75 -29.47
C ILE A 28 -5.11 -2.90 -30.50
N TYR A 29 -6.43 -2.86 -30.35
CA TYR A 29 -7.32 -2.00 -31.12
C TYR A 29 -8.33 -1.32 -30.19
N SER A 30 -8.46 0.01 -30.24
CA SER A 30 -9.38 0.76 -29.38
C SER A 30 -10.15 1.83 -30.15
N ARG A 31 -11.48 1.71 -30.15
CA ARG A 31 -12.43 2.69 -30.71
C ARG A 31 -12.96 3.70 -29.69
N ARG A 32 -12.34 3.80 -28.51
CA ARG A 32 -12.76 4.75 -27.46
C ARG A 32 -12.17 6.13 -27.71
N LYS A 33 -12.92 7.19 -27.41
CA LYS A 33 -12.40 8.56 -27.29
C LYS A 33 -11.82 8.77 -25.89
N ARG A 34 -10.52 9.06 -25.78
CA ARG A 34 -9.87 9.45 -24.52
C ARG A 34 -8.71 10.42 -24.78
N SER A 35 -8.54 11.35 -23.84
CA SER A 35 -7.48 12.36 -23.80
C SER A 35 -6.65 12.34 -22.51
N ASP A 36 -6.97 11.46 -21.54
CA ASP A 36 -6.20 11.31 -20.30
C ASP A 36 -4.82 10.65 -20.54
N PRO A 37 -3.70 11.37 -20.34
CA PRO A 37 -2.36 10.83 -20.54
C PRO A 37 -2.05 9.64 -19.62
N THR A 38 -2.62 9.61 -18.41
CA THR A 38 -2.34 8.57 -17.39
C THR A 38 -2.88 7.23 -17.84
N TYR A 39 -4.15 7.18 -18.24
CA TYR A 39 -4.77 5.98 -18.80
C TYR A 39 -4.10 5.53 -20.10
N ILE A 40 -3.71 6.45 -20.99
CA ILE A 40 -2.99 6.14 -22.22
C ILE A 40 -1.62 5.51 -21.90
N THR A 41 -0.89 6.05 -20.92
CA THR A 41 0.39 5.51 -20.45
C THR A 41 0.23 4.11 -19.84
N GLN A 42 -0.80 3.88 -19.03
CA GLN A 42 -1.08 2.55 -18.45
C GLN A 42 -1.44 1.52 -19.53
N LEU A 43 -2.20 1.91 -20.56
CA LEU A 43 -2.60 1.04 -21.65
C LEU A 43 -1.39 0.62 -22.51
N ILE A 44 -0.59 1.60 -22.95
CA ILE A 44 0.61 1.36 -23.77
C ILE A 44 1.71 0.65 -22.94
N GLY A 45 1.89 1.04 -21.67
CA GLY A 45 2.86 0.44 -20.76
C GLY A 45 2.57 -1.03 -20.42
N ARG A 46 1.31 -1.49 -20.50
CA ARG A 46 0.98 -2.92 -20.41
C ARG A 46 1.44 -3.72 -21.63
N MET A 47 1.54 -3.09 -22.79
CA MET A 47 1.92 -3.74 -24.06
C MET A 47 3.43 -3.82 -24.29
N ILE A 48 4.18 -2.80 -23.85
CA ILE A 48 5.64 -2.71 -24.03
C ILE A 48 6.41 -3.63 -23.05
N ARG A 49 5.73 -4.22 -22.05
CA ARG A 49 6.32 -5.19 -21.11
C ARG A 49 6.76 -6.46 -21.85
N THR A 50 8.01 -6.85 -21.66
CA THR A 50 8.56 -8.13 -22.14
C THR A 50 8.42 -9.20 -21.04
N PRO A 51 7.43 -10.12 -21.10
CA PRO A 51 7.17 -11.06 -20.01
C PRO A 51 8.32 -12.06 -19.76
N LEU A 52 9.20 -12.27 -20.75
CA LEU A 52 10.39 -13.12 -20.62
C LEU A 52 11.65 -12.35 -20.20
N GLY A 53 11.58 -11.03 -19.98
CA GLY A 53 12.73 -10.18 -19.62
C GLY A 53 13.88 -10.15 -20.63
N ARG A 54 13.71 -10.73 -21.82
CA ARG A 54 14.76 -10.94 -22.83
C ARG A 54 14.25 -10.68 -24.26
N ARG A 55 15.14 -10.21 -25.14
CA ARG A 55 14.88 -10.12 -26.59
C ARG A 55 14.98 -11.52 -27.22
N VAL A 56 13.99 -11.90 -28.01
CA VAL A 56 13.99 -13.13 -28.81
C VAL A 56 14.87 -12.90 -30.03
N LYS A 57 16.01 -13.59 -30.11
CA LYS A 57 17.02 -13.39 -31.18
C LYS A 57 16.68 -14.14 -32.48
N THR A 58 15.74 -15.08 -32.45
CA THR A 58 15.41 -15.99 -33.57
C THR A 58 14.33 -15.48 -34.50
N VAL A 59 13.41 -14.65 -34.00
CA VAL A 59 12.31 -14.04 -34.76
C VAL A 59 12.16 -12.61 -34.27
N GLU A 60 12.33 -11.63 -35.15
CA GLU A 60 12.37 -10.22 -34.75
C GLU A 60 10.97 -9.70 -34.42
N GLU A 61 9.97 -10.18 -35.16
CA GLU A 61 8.55 -9.87 -35.06
C GLU A 61 7.97 -10.16 -33.67
N LEU A 62 8.47 -11.20 -32.98
CA LEU A 62 8.05 -11.49 -31.59
C LEU A 62 8.50 -10.42 -30.58
N ASN A 63 9.38 -9.50 -30.97
CA ASN A 63 9.80 -8.36 -30.17
C ASN A 63 9.05 -7.06 -30.52
N THR A 64 8.20 -7.05 -31.55
CA THR A 64 7.38 -5.88 -31.91
C THR A 64 6.00 -5.97 -31.25
N VAL A 65 5.27 -4.85 -31.24
CA VAL A 65 3.89 -4.76 -30.74
C VAL A 65 3.16 -3.65 -31.51
N SER A 66 1.90 -3.87 -31.88
CA SER A 66 1.13 -2.93 -32.71
C SER A 66 -0.07 -2.32 -31.98
N CYS A 67 -0.15 -0.99 -31.97
CA CYS A 67 -1.25 -0.22 -31.36
C CYS A 67 -2.09 0.50 -32.42
N TYR A 68 -3.40 0.23 -32.45
CA TYR A 68 -4.35 0.91 -33.33
C TYR A 68 -5.38 1.71 -32.50
N LEU A 69 -5.19 3.03 -32.42
CA LEU A 69 -5.95 3.94 -31.55
C LEU A 69 -6.65 5.07 -32.34
N PRO A 70 -7.54 4.77 -33.30
CA PRO A 70 -8.07 5.74 -34.27
C PRO A 70 -8.92 6.90 -33.70
N GLU A 71 -9.36 6.83 -32.44
CA GLU A 71 -10.15 7.90 -31.79
C GLU A 71 -9.47 8.51 -30.56
N TYR A 72 -8.17 8.25 -30.35
CA TYR A 72 -7.39 8.87 -29.28
C TYR A 72 -6.81 10.21 -29.75
N ASP A 73 -6.55 11.13 -28.83
CA ASP A 73 -5.84 12.36 -29.16
C ASP A 73 -4.40 12.06 -29.61
N ALA A 74 -4.06 12.45 -30.84
CA ALA A 74 -2.79 12.13 -31.45
C ALA A 74 -1.61 12.82 -30.75
N GLN A 75 -1.79 14.07 -30.29
CA GLN A 75 -0.75 14.82 -29.58
C GLN A 75 -0.42 14.17 -28.23
N THR A 76 -1.45 13.77 -27.48
CA THR A 76 -1.29 13.07 -26.20
C THR A 76 -0.66 11.69 -26.38
N VAL A 77 -1.06 10.93 -27.41
CA VAL A 77 -0.43 9.63 -27.72
C VAL A 77 1.04 9.81 -28.11
N GLU A 78 1.37 10.81 -28.94
CA GLU A 78 2.75 11.10 -29.32
C GLU A 78 3.59 11.57 -28.13
N LEU A 79 3.03 12.41 -27.24
CA LEU A 79 3.67 12.84 -25.99
C LEU A 79 3.91 11.66 -25.04
N VAL A 80 2.94 10.75 -24.88
CA VAL A 80 3.11 9.53 -24.07
C VAL A 80 4.14 8.59 -24.70
N VAL A 81 4.13 8.41 -26.02
CA VAL A 81 5.12 7.59 -26.73
C VAL A 81 6.52 8.22 -26.64
N ASN A 82 6.65 9.54 -26.73
CA ASN A 82 7.93 10.22 -26.58
C ASN A 82 8.41 10.19 -25.12
N ARG A 83 7.53 10.33 -24.14
CA ARG A 83 7.85 10.12 -22.72
C ARG A 83 8.29 8.67 -22.46
N LEU A 84 7.60 7.68 -23.04
CA LEU A 84 8.02 6.27 -22.97
C LEU A 84 9.30 5.98 -23.78
N LYS A 85 9.70 6.84 -24.72
CA LYS A 85 11.02 6.80 -25.39
C LYS A 85 12.11 7.51 -24.59
N GLU A 86 11.76 8.53 -23.82
CA GLU A 86 12.65 9.22 -22.88
C GLU A 86 12.92 8.33 -21.65
N ASP A 87 11.89 7.65 -21.13
CA ASP A 87 12.00 6.55 -20.15
C ASP A 87 12.71 5.30 -20.75
N ASN A 88 12.84 5.23 -22.09
CA ASN A 88 13.68 4.26 -22.83
C ASN A 88 14.97 4.88 -23.42
N ILE A 89 15.37 6.09 -23.04
CA ILE A 89 16.80 6.44 -23.04
C ILE A 89 17.43 5.35 -22.18
N PRO A 90 18.41 4.58 -22.70
CA PRO A 90 18.76 3.28 -22.16
C PRO A 90 18.93 3.37 -20.66
N VAL A 91 17.99 2.76 -19.93
CA VAL A 91 18.02 2.67 -18.47
C VAL A 91 19.42 2.21 -18.13
N ALA A 92 20.22 3.12 -17.55
CA ALA A 92 21.59 2.81 -17.16
C ALA A 92 21.51 1.52 -16.36
N ALA A 93 22.24 0.49 -16.79
CA ALA A 93 21.87 -0.92 -16.58
C ALA A 93 21.97 -1.36 -15.10
N ALA A 94 21.01 -0.89 -14.30
CA ALA A 94 21.04 -0.82 -12.84
C ALA A 94 19.82 -1.52 -12.21
N ASN A 95 18.66 -1.49 -12.88
CA ASN A 95 17.46 -2.23 -12.45
C ASN A 95 17.24 -3.55 -13.21
N ILE A 96 18.14 -3.91 -14.14
CA ILE A 96 18.24 -5.28 -14.64
C ILE A 96 19.16 -6.03 -13.69
N LEU A 97 18.61 -6.99 -12.94
CA LEU A 97 19.37 -7.97 -12.16
C LEU A 97 20.21 -8.81 -13.13
N LYS A 98 21.48 -8.44 -13.32
CA LYS A 98 22.42 -9.13 -14.22
C LYS A 98 22.84 -10.49 -13.66
N ASN A 99 22.96 -10.58 -12.34
CA ASN A 99 23.47 -11.73 -11.62
C ASN A 99 22.57 -12.02 -10.40
N PRO A 100 21.34 -12.53 -10.60
CA PRO A 100 20.37 -12.70 -9.53
C PRO A 100 20.77 -13.81 -8.55
N ALA A 101 20.70 -13.51 -7.25
CA ALA A 101 20.57 -14.49 -6.17
C ALA A 101 19.09 -14.65 -5.82
N ASP A 102 18.58 -15.89 -5.76
CA ASP A 102 17.33 -16.15 -5.06
C ASP A 102 17.62 -16.12 -3.55
N VAL A 103 16.88 -15.29 -2.81
CA VAL A 103 17.05 -15.06 -1.37
C VAL A 103 15.73 -15.27 -0.64
N ARG A 104 15.80 -15.70 0.62
CA ARG A 104 14.65 -16.11 1.44
C ARG A 104 14.94 -15.98 2.92
N TRP A 105 13.93 -16.27 3.75
CA TRP A 105 14.08 -16.32 5.20
C TRP A 105 15.19 -17.29 5.63
N PHE A 106 16.15 -16.80 6.42
CA PHE A 106 17.33 -17.57 6.82
C PHE A 106 17.01 -18.88 7.56
N GLY A 107 15.87 -18.94 8.27
CA GLY A 107 15.46 -20.12 9.06
C GLY A 107 15.17 -21.37 8.22
N GLU A 108 14.97 -21.25 6.91
CA GLU A 108 14.98 -22.41 6.01
C GLU A 108 16.40 -22.97 5.83
N THR A 109 17.36 -22.10 5.52
CA THR A 109 18.78 -22.44 5.38
C THR A 109 19.34 -23.01 6.68
N GLN A 110 18.99 -22.42 7.84
CA GLN A 110 19.37 -22.93 9.17
C GLN A 110 18.91 -24.38 9.38
N ARG A 111 17.60 -24.65 9.23
CA ARG A 111 17.02 -25.99 9.44
C ARG A 111 17.58 -27.03 8.47
N ARG A 112 17.93 -26.63 7.24
CA ARG A 112 18.63 -27.49 6.26
C ARG A 112 20.01 -27.90 6.78
N ILE A 113 20.83 -26.92 7.19
CA ILE A 113 22.20 -27.14 7.67
C ILE A 113 22.22 -27.98 8.94
N GLU A 114 21.37 -27.65 9.92
CA GLU A 114 21.25 -28.40 11.17
C GLU A 114 20.86 -29.87 10.92
N ARG A 115 19.93 -30.14 9.99
CA ARG A 115 19.56 -31.49 9.57
C ARG A 115 20.72 -32.25 8.93
N LEU A 116 21.48 -31.60 8.04
CA LEU A 116 22.65 -32.22 7.37
C LEU A 116 23.76 -32.55 8.39
N LEU A 117 24.02 -31.67 9.35
CA LEU A 117 24.97 -31.92 10.44
C LEU A 117 24.51 -33.05 11.37
N GLN A 118 23.23 -33.07 11.78
CA GLN A 118 22.67 -34.15 12.61
C GLN A 118 22.73 -35.52 11.91
N ASN A 119 22.43 -35.58 10.61
CA ASN A 119 22.49 -36.83 9.84
C ASN A 119 23.93 -37.39 9.76
N ARG A 120 24.95 -36.51 9.69
CA ARG A 120 26.36 -36.90 9.66
C ARG A 120 26.93 -37.27 11.05
N GLN A 121 26.29 -36.82 12.13
CA GLN A 121 26.68 -37.15 13.50
C GLN A 121 26.05 -38.46 14.03
N ARG A 122 25.13 -39.09 13.29
CA ARG A 122 24.63 -40.43 13.63
C ARG A 122 25.72 -41.47 13.36
N PRO A 123 26.11 -42.31 14.34
CA PRO A 123 27.02 -43.40 14.08
C PRO A 123 26.39 -44.40 13.11
N ALA A 124 27.20 -44.97 12.21
CA ALA A 124 26.77 -46.01 11.29
C ALA A 124 26.43 -47.30 12.07
N ALA A 125 25.15 -47.45 12.41
CA ALA A 125 24.63 -48.66 13.05
C ALA A 125 24.34 -49.73 11.97
N ASP A 126 25.21 -50.73 11.95
CA ASP A 126 25.19 -51.98 11.17
C ASP A 126 25.02 -51.92 9.64
N GLY A 127 25.97 -52.54 8.95
CA GLY A 127 25.90 -52.78 7.51
C GLY A 127 24.85 -53.83 7.16
N GLY A 128 23.68 -53.36 6.70
CA GLY A 128 22.66 -54.18 6.06
C GLY A 128 22.62 -53.94 4.56
N THR A 129 22.86 -54.98 3.76
CA THR A 129 22.85 -54.92 2.29
C THR A 129 21.49 -54.44 1.77
N LEU A 130 21.47 -53.37 0.97
CA LEU A 130 20.25 -52.86 0.32
C LEU A 130 19.76 -53.84 -0.77
N HIS A 131 18.93 -54.81 -0.37
CA HIS A 131 18.16 -55.61 -1.31
C HIS A 131 16.88 -54.86 -1.71
N ALA A 132 16.86 -54.38 -2.95
CA ALA A 132 15.63 -53.90 -3.57
C ALA A 132 14.56 -55.00 -3.53
N SER A 133 13.41 -54.68 -2.93
CA SER A 133 12.26 -55.57 -2.83
C SER A 133 11.01 -54.82 -3.26
N GLN A 134 10.65 -54.95 -4.53
CA GLN A 134 9.32 -54.57 -5.00
C GLN A 134 8.30 -55.51 -4.36
N GLN A 135 7.26 -54.98 -3.74
CA GLN A 135 6.02 -55.72 -3.53
C GLN A 135 4.85 -54.91 -4.09
N LEU A 136 4.43 -55.28 -5.31
CA LEU A 136 3.07 -55.03 -5.75
C LEU A 136 2.13 -55.98 -4.99
N SER A 137 1.02 -55.43 -4.51
CA SER A 137 -0.19 -56.20 -4.20
C SER A 137 -1.41 -55.40 -4.60
N GLN A 138 -2.04 -55.81 -5.70
CA GLN A 138 -3.36 -55.32 -6.12
C GLN A 138 -4.45 -56.13 -5.40
N GLU A 139 -5.52 -55.47 -4.95
CA GLU A 139 -6.92 -55.91 -5.13
C GLU A 139 -7.87 -54.80 -4.61
N GLY A 140 -8.91 -54.48 -5.39
CA GLY A 140 -10.00 -53.53 -5.03
C GLY A 140 -11.27 -54.26 -4.55
N PRO A 141 -12.46 -53.59 -4.40
CA PRO A 141 -12.98 -52.60 -5.37
C PRO A 141 -13.83 -51.39 -4.84
N GLN A 142 -13.89 -50.35 -5.69
CA GLN A 142 -15.00 -49.43 -6.05
C GLN A 142 -15.89 -48.69 -5.00
N GLU A 143 -15.94 -47.35 -5.11
CA GLU A 143 -17.18 -46.57 -5.36
C GLU A 143 -16.89 -45.15 -5.93
N GLU A 144 -17.91 -44.36 -6.28
CA GLU A 144 -17.89 -43.24 -7.27
C GLU A 144 -18.25 -41.84 -6.67
N GLN A 145 -18.07 -40.64 -7.28
CA GLN A 145 -17.48 -40.18 -8.56
C GLN A 145 -17.15 -38.66 -8.48
N ALA A 146 -16.02 -38.16 -9.03
CA ALA A 146 -15.83 -36.77 -9.53
C ALA A 146 -14.46 -36.59 -10.25
N PRO A 147 -14.36 -35.84 -11.37
CA PRO A 147 -13.09 -35.69 -12.11
C PRO A 147 -12.25 -34.50 -11.61
N ASP A 148 -11.16 -34.79 -10.90
CA ASP A 148 -10.07 -33.82 -10.66
C ASP A 148 -9.04 -33.86 -11.81
N PHE A 149 -8.47 -32.71 -12.16
CA PHE A 149 -7.59 -32.52 -13.31
C PHE A 149 -6.11 -32.75 -12.93
N SER A 150 -5.82 -33.89 -12.30
CA SER A 150 -4.48 -34.24 -11.84
C SER A 150 -3.57 -34.66 -13.01
N VAL A 151 -2.69 -33.76 -13.46
CA VAL A 151 -1.66 -34.07 -14.46
C VAL A 151 -0.58 -34.93 -13.83
N HIS A 152 -0.51 -36.22 -14.20
CA HIS A 152 0.65 -37.05 -13.91
C HIS A 152 1.88 -36.52 -14.68
N LEU A 153 2.79 -35.88 -13.95
CA LEU A 153 4.19 -35.71 -14.37
C LEU A 153 4.98 -36.98 -14.00
N PRO A 154 5.94 -37.44 -14.81
CA PRO A 154 6.80 -38.57 -14.45
C PRO A 154 7.62 -38.29 -13.19
N GLU A 155 7.80 -39.29 -12.32
CA GLU A 155 8.59 -39.17 -11.08
C GLU A 155 10.08 -38.86 -11.34
N GLU A 156 10.55 -39.02 -12.57
CA GLU A 156 11.96 -38.83 -12.97
C GLU A 156 12.39 -37.35 -13.05
N GLU A 157 11.48 -36.39 -13.28
CA GLU A 157 11.85 -34.95 -13.29
C GLU A 157 12.05 -34.37 -11.88
N TRP A 158 11.49 -34.99 -10.84
CA TRP A 158 11.66 -34.53 -9.45
C TRP A 158 13.00 -34.97 -8.82
N GLN A 159 13.70 -35.95 -9.39
CA GLN A 159 14.96 -36.46 -8.83
C GLN A 159 16.17 -35.57 -9.15
N LEU A 160 16.09 -34.70 -10.16
CA LEU A 160 17.21 -33.84 -10.57
C LEU A 160 17.44 -32.62 -9.64
N ALA A 161 16.45 -32.23 -8.83
CA ALA A 161 16.58 -31.10 -7.90
C ALA A 161 17.21 -31.49 -6.54
N TYR A 162 17.23 -32.78 -6.18
CA TYR A 162 17.79 -33.28 -4.91
C TYR A 162 19.22 -33.83 -5.04
N ALA A 163 19.83 -33.74 -6.22
CA ALA A 163 21.14 -34.33 -6.50
C ALA A 163 22.36 -33.53 -5.99
N GLU A 164 22.18 -32.27 -5.58
CA GLU A 164 23.26 -31.43 -5.01
C GLU A 164 23.27 -31.39 -3.47
N GLU A 165 22.20 -31.84 -2.78
CA GLU A 165 22.11 -31.88 -1.31
C GLU A 165 22.98 -33.00 -0.69
N GLY A 166 24.30 -32.86 -0.78
CA GLY A 166 25.23 -33.81 -0.16
C GLY A 166 26.73 -33.54 -0.36
N LEU A 167 27.10 -32.68 -1.32
CA LEU A 167 28.51 -32.42 -1.67
C LEU A 167 29.23 -31.43 -0.73
N GLU A 168 28.49 -30.62 0.03
CA GLU A 168 29.06 -29.64 0.97
C GLU A 168 29.80 -30.34 2.14
N THR A 169 31.03 -29.93 2.44
CA THR A 169 31.81 -30.46 3.58
C THR A 169 31.24 -29.97 4.92
N GLU A 170 31.64 -30.61 6.04
CA GLU A 170 31.24 -30.13 7.37
C GLU A 170 31.76 -28.71 7.65
N ASP A 171 32.97 -28.39 7.17
CA ASP A 171 33.56 -27.05 7.30
C ASP A 171 32.76 -26.00 6.51
N GLN A 172 32.32 -26.31 5.29
CA GLN A 172 31.45 -25.43 4.50
C GLN A 172 30.10 -25.19 5.19
N LEU A 173 29.47 -26.24 5.71
CA LEU A 173 28.22 -26.11 6.49
C LEU A 173 28.40 -25.25 7.74
N ARG A 174 29.53 -25.40 8.47
CA ARG A 174 29.88 -24.58 9.64
C ARG A 174 30.17 -23.13 9.27
N GLU A 175 30.79 -22.88 8.12
CA GLU A 175 31.05 -21.53 7.61
C GLU A 175 29.75 -20.81 7.24
N THR A 176 28.84 -21.47 6.52
CA THR A 176 27.50 -20.95 6.22
C THR A 176 26.70 -20.71 7.50
N LEU A 177 26.75 -21.63 8.47
CA LEU A 177 26.13 -21.45 9.80
C LEU A 177 26.71 -20.24 10.56
N ALA A 178 27.98 -19.91 10.35
CA ALA A 178 28.59 -18.72 10.94
C ALA A 178 28.16 -17.40 10.29
N ARG A 179 27.67 -17.45 9.04
CA ARG A 179 27.16 -16.31 8.27
C ARG A 179 25.68 -16.02 8.51
N ILE A 180 24.84 -17.01 8.77
CA ILE A 180 23.41 -16.77 9.06
C ILE A 180 23.18 -16.23 10.49
N PRO A 181 22.00 -15.64 10.79
CA PRO A 181 21.64 -15.21 12.14
C PRO A 181 21.81 -16.29 13.22
N ARG A 182 22.30 -15.88 14.39
CA ARG A 182 22.57 -16.77 15.53
C ARG A 182 21.50 -16.69 16.63
N ALA A 183 20.24 -16.84 16.25
CA ALA A 183 19.13 -16.88 17.20
C ALA A 183 18.00 -17.78 16.64
N ASP A 184 17.00 -18.05 17.48
CA ASP A 184 15.84 -18.84 17.08
C ASP A 184 15.06 -18.18 15.94
N SER A 185 14.76 -18.97 14.89
CA SER A 185 14.02 -18.53 13.71
C SER A 185 12.64 -17.98 14.06
N GLU A 186 11.86 -18.71 14.86
CA GLU A 186 10.48 -18.30 15.12
C GLU A 186 10.41 -17.09 16.05
N ALA A 187 11.31 -16.98 17.02
CA ALA A 187 11.46 -15.79 17.87
C ALA A 187 11.89 -14.55 17.06
N LEU A 188 12.85 -14.68 16.13
CA LEU A 188 13.24 -13.58 15.24
C LEU A 188 12.10 -13.19 14.30
N LYS A 189 11.37 -14.17 13.74
CA LYS A 189 10.22 -13.91 12.87
C LYS A 189 9.11 -13.19 13.63
N ALA A 190 8.70 -13.69 14.79
CA ALA A 190 7.71 -13.04 15.65
C ALA A 190 8.16 -11.64 16.09
N SER A 191 9.47 -11.43 16.28
CA SER A 191 10.02 -10.11 16.56
C SER A 191 10.02 -9.16 15.34
N PHE A 192 10.17 -9.67 14.12
CA PHE A 192 10.06 -8.86 12.90
C PHE A 192 8.59 -8.53 12.60
N GLU A 193 7.72 -9.53 12.60
CA GLU A 193 6.30 -9.39 12.25
C GLU A 193 5.52 -8.64 13.33
N GLY A 194 5.96 -8.67 14.59
CA GLY A 194 5.41 -7.84 15.66
C GLY A 194 5.79 -6.35 15.59
N ILE A 195 6.45 -5.88 14.52
CA ILE A 195 6.71 -4.44 14.30
C ILE A 195 5.45 -3.81 13.68
N VAL A 196 4.91 -2.80 14.37
CA VAL A 196 3.86 -1.94 13.82
C VAL A 196 4.47 -1.07 12.70
N THR A 197 3.71 -0.80 11.66
CA THR A 197 4.06 0.11 10.57
C THR A 197 2.88 1.04 10.29
N ARG A 198 3.16 2.33 10.08
CA ARG A 198 2.15 3.38 9.88
C ARG A 198 2.31 3.98 8.50
N GLN A 199 1.51 3.50 7.55
CA GLN A 199 1.53 3.99 6.18
C GLN A 199 0.56 5.18 6.05
N VAL A 200 1.04 6.35 5.65
CA VAL A 200 0.18 7.53 5.37
C VAL A 200 -0.87 7.18 4.31
N ARG A 201 -2.09 7.66 4.56
CA ARG A 201 -3.24 7.50 3.66
C ARG A 201 -3.19 8.52 2.53
N HIS A 202 -3.46 8.02 1.33
CA HIS A 202 -3.73 8.85 0.15
C HIS A 202 -5.13 8.57 -0.42
N ASP A 203 -5.89 7.66 0.21
CA ASP A 203 -7.32 7.45 -0.03
C ASP A 203 -8.13 8.42 0.84
N LYS A 204 -9.15 9.06 0.24
CA LYS A 204 -10.12 9.86 1.00
C LYS A 204 -11.19 8.92 1.58
N PRO A 205 -11.37 8.83 2.90
CA PRO A 205 -12.45 8.06 3.51
C PRO A 205 -13.82 8.71 3.19
N ASN A 206 -14.89 7.92 3.30
CA ASN A 206 -16.24 8.45 3.09
C ASN A 206 -16.74 9.10 4.39
N ALA A 207 -16.47 10.40 4.54
CA ALA A 207 -16.80 11.18 5.75
C ALA A 207 -18.27 11.07 6.17
N PHE A 208 -19.20 10.99 5.21
CA PHE A 208 -20.63 10.79 5.49
C PHE A 208 -20.90 9.40 6.07
N LEU A 209 -20.41 8.33 5.42
CA LEU A 209 -20.55 6.96 5.93
C LEU A 209 -19.95 6.81 7.32
N ASP A 210 -18.81 7.46 7.57
CA ASP A 210 -18.15 7.41 8.88
C ASP A 210 -18.96 8.11 9.96
N LEU A 211 -19.61 9.24 9.65
CA LEU A 211 -20.50 9.92 10.58
C LEU A 211 -21.79 9.13 10.85
N TRP A 212 -22.39 8.53 9.82
CA TRP A 212 -23.61 7.72 9.96
C TRP A 212 -23.33 6.50 10.83
N ASP A 213 -22.30 5.71 10.51
CA ASP A 213 -21.89 4.57 11.32
C ASP A 213 -21.52 4.99 12.76
N CYS A 214 -20.81 6.11 12.95
CA CYS A 214 -20.49 6.60 14.29
C CYS A 214 -21.73 6.89 15.13
N VAL A 215 -22.72 7.58 14.55
CA VAL A 215 -23.97 7.91 15.25
C VAL A 215 -24.81 6.67 15.53
N ASP A 216 -24.97 5.77 14.55
CA ASP A 216 -25.73 4.52 14.71
C ASP A 216 -25.15 3.69 15.86
N ILE A 217 -23.84 3.42 15.85
CA ILE A 217 -23.16 2.62 16.89
C ILE A 217 -23.29 3.27 18.27
N ILE A 218 -23.18 4.60 18.36
CA ILE A 218 -23.37 5.29 19.65
C ILE A 218 -24.81 5.14 20.13
N GLN A 219 -25.81 5.23 19.26
CA GLN A 219 -27.23 5.10 19.66
C GLN A 219 -27.64 3.66 19.97
N GLU A 220 -27.03 2.66 19.34
CA GLU A 220 -27.30 1.24 19.57
C GLU A 220 -26.60 0.72 20.83
N ASP A 221 -25.29 0.95 20.96
CA ASP A 221 -24.44 0.27 21.95
C ASP A 221 -24.08 1.13 23.18
N LEU A 222 -23.99 2.47 23.04
CA LEU A 222 -23.35 3.33 24.06
C LEU A 222 -24.32 4.27 24.80
N ASP A 223 -25.18 5.00 24.09
CA ASP A 223 -26.17 5.93 24.64
C ASP A 223 -27.41 6.03 23.75
N SER A 224 -28.34 5.10 23.98
CA SER A 224 -29.66 5.06 23.34
C SER A 224 -30.59 6.23 23.73
N THR A 225 -30.19 7.06 24.70
CA THR A 225 -30.94 8.25 25.15
C THR A 225 -30.38 9.57 24.63
N SER A 226 -29.26 9.51 23.91
CA SER A 226 -28.49 10.67 23.44
C SER A 226 -29.24 11.62 22.50
N GLY A 227 -30.28 11.15 21.80
CA GLY A 227 -31.00 11.93 20.78
C GLY A 227 -30.14 12.31 19.57
N LEU A 228 -29.03 11.60 19.32
CA LEU A 228 -28.06 11.99 18.30
C LEU A 228 -28.66 12.01 16.89
N GLY A 229 -29.48 11.03 16.49
CA GLY A 229 -30.11 11.00 15.17
C GLY A 229 -31.04 12.18 14.88
N GLU A 230 -31.82 12.62 15.88
CA GLU A 230 -32.66 13.83 15.76
C GLU A 230 -31.80 15.10 15.69
N THR A 231 -30.76 15.17 16.51
CA THR A 231 -29.77 16.27 16.48
C THR A 231 -29.05 16.33 15.12
N LEU A 232 -28.74 15.16 14.53
CA LEU A 232 -28.05 15.03 13.26
C LEU A 232 -28.92 15.45 12.08
N GLN A 233 -30.23 15.15 12.11
CA GLN A 233 -31.22 15.64 11.15
C GLN A 233 -31.27 17.17 11.12
N GLU A 234 -31.31 17.79 12.30
CA GLU A 234 -31.27 19.25 12.45
C GLU A 234 -29.93 19.85 11.99
N GLU A 235 -28.80 19.30 12.43
CA GLU A 235 -27.47 19.79 12.01
C GLU A 235 -27.27 19.66 10.50
N PHE A 236 -27.65 18.52 9.89
CA PHE A 236 -27.58 18.32 8.44
C PHE A 236 -28.40 19.37 7.68
N TYR A 237 -29.65 19.61 8.09
CA TYR A 237 -30.49 20.65 7.48
C TYR A 237 -29.87 22.05 7.59
N ASN A 238 -29.43 22.42 8.80
CA ASN A 238 -28.90 23.75 9.07
C ASN A 238 -27.56 24.00 8.38
N ASN A 239 -26.69 22.99 8.26
CA ASN A 239 -25.44 23.08 7.52
C ASN A 239 -25.68 23.18 6.01
N VAL A 240 -26.56 22.35 5.43
CA VAL A 240 -26.93 22.44 4.00
C VAL A 240 -27.45 23.84 3.65
N GLU A 241 -28.38 24.39 4.44
CA GLU A 241 -28.87 25.77 4.23
C GLU A 241 -27.81 26.83 4.56
N GLY A 242 -26.83 26.53 5.41
CA GLY A 242 -25.65 27.36 5.66
C GLY A 242 -24.75 27.46 4.42
N GLU A 243 -24.41 26.32 3.83
CA GLU A 243 -23.55 26.25 2.65
C GLU A 243 -24.21 26.80 1.39
N ILE A 244 -25.52 26.62 1.19
CA ILE A 244 -26.27 27.27 0.11
C ILE A 244 -26.15 28.80 0.20
N ARG A 245 -26.07 29.37 1.41
CA ARG A 245 -25.87 30.83 1.61
C ARG A 245 -24.41 31.25 1.39
N ARG A 246 -23.44 30.35 1.59
CA ARG A 246 -21.99 30.58 1.33
C ARG A 246 -21.66 30.48 -0.16
N HIS A 247 -22.32 29.57 -0.89
CA HIS A 247 -22.09 29.24 -2.30
C HIS A 247 -23.33 29.49 -3.19
N PRO A 248 -23.91 30.71 -3.20
CA PRO A 248 -25.20 30.97 -3.84
C PRO A 248 -25.14 30.95 -5.38
N ALA A 249 -23.99 31.21 -5.99
CA ALA A 249 -23.84 31.23 -7.45
C ALA A 249 -23.69 29.80 -8.00
N GLU A 250 -22.88 29.01 -7.32
CA GLU A 250 -22.59 27.60 -7.59
C GLU A 250 -23.86 26.76 -7.40
N PHE A 251 -24.56 26.96 -6.27
CA PHE A 251 -25.85 26.34 -6.02
C PHE A 251 -26.89 26.71 -7.08
N LYS A 252 -27.01 28.00 -7.45
CA LYS A 252 -28.00 28.44 -8.45
C LYS A 252 -27.74 27.81 -9.83
N ARG A 253 -26.48 27.64 -10.21
CA ARG A 253 -26.09 26.91 -11.43
C ARG A 253 -26.53 25.45 -11.34
N ALA A 254 -26.10 24.73 -10.29
CA ALA A 254 -26.46 23.32 -10.09
C ALA A 254 -27.99 23.12 -10.06
N PHE A 255 -28.72 24.02 -9.40
CA PHE A 255 -30.19 23.99 -9.33
C PHE A 255 -30.85 24.16 -10.71
N SER A 256 -30.30 25.04 -11.56
CA SER A 256 -30.77 25.20 -12.93
C SER A 256 -30.51 23.97 -13.80
N GLU A 257 -29.38 23.28 -13.62
CA GLU A 257 -29.01 22.05 -14.34
C GLU A 257 -29.80 20.81 -13.86
N ILE A 258 -30.19 20.79 -12.57
CA ILE A 258 -31.07 19.77 -12.01
C ILE A 258 -32.51 19.97 -12.46
N ARG A 259 -32.99 21.22 -12.53
CA ARG A 259 -34.37 21.53 -12.94
C ARG A 259 -34.60 21.41 -14.43
N ASN A 260 -33.63 21.79 -15.27
CA ASN A 260 -33.81 21.93 -16.71
C ASN A 260 -32.83 21.08 -17.53
N THR A 261 -33.16 20.87 -18.81
CA THR A 261 -32.26 20.30 -19.82
C THR A 261 -32.38 21.07 -21.11
N THR A 262 -31.23 21.39 -21.73
CA THR A 262 -31.18 21.90 -23.09
C THR A 262 -31.51 20.79 -24.09
N VAL A 263 -32.53 20.98 -24.91
CA VAL A 263 -32.88 20.11 -26.03
C VAL A 263 -32.79 20.87 -27.34
N SER A 264 -32.25 20.25 -28.40
CA SER A 264 -32.37 20.77 -29.76
C SER A 264 -33.74 20.40 -30.30
N VAL A 265 -34.55 21.42 -30.60
CA VAL A 265 -35.84 21.32 -31.26
C VAL A 265 -35.61 21.58 -32.74
N LYS A 266 -35.69 20.50 -33.54
CA LYS A 266 -35.68 20.56 -35.00
C LYS A 266 -37.09 20.41 -35.54
N ARG A 267 -37.52 21.35 -36.38
CA ARG A 267 -38.81 21.30 -37.10
C ARG A 267 -38.57 21.22 -38.61
N VAL A 268 -39.42 20.45 -39.28
CA VAL A 268 -39.35 20.20 -40.72
C VAL A 268 -40.78 20.27 -41.25
N ASP A 269 -40.96 20.92 -42.41
CA ASP A 269 -42.25 20.91 -43.10
C ASP A 269 -42.53 19.50 -43.66
N PRO A 270 -43.66 18.85 -43.28
CA PRO A 270 -43.96 17.48 -43.68
C PRO A 270 -44.35 17.31 -45.15
N LEU A 271 -44.56 18.40 -45.91
CA LEU A 271 -44.93 18.41 -47.32
C LEU A 271 -43.76 18.79 -48.23
N THR A 272 -42.88 19.71 -47.79
CA THR A 272 -41.74 20.18 -48.62
C THR A 272 -40.41 19.53 -48.25
N GLY A 273 -40.24 19.09 -47.00
CA GLY A 273 -38.96 18.56 -46.49
C GLY A 273 -37.88 19.63 -46.28
N GLU A 274 -38.19 20.91 -46.41
CA GLU A 274 -37.27 22.00 -46.06
C GLU A 274 -37.19 22.11 -44.51
N GLU A 275 -35.98 22.07 -43.96
CA GLU A 275 -35.76 22.31 -42.53
C GLU A 275 -36.10 23.76 -42.19
N PHE A 276 -36.96 23.97 -41.18
CA PHE A 276 -37.28 25.30 -40.68
C PHE A 276 -37.37 25.27 -39.16
N GLU A 277 -36.41 25.95 -38.51
CA GLU A 277 -36.17 26.01 -37.06
C GLU A 277 -35.37 24.81 -36.49
N ASP A 278 -34.08 25.03 -36.29
CA ASP A 278 -33.23 24.33 -35.32
C ASP A 278 -32.91 25.32 -34.20
N ARG A 279 -33.38 25.04 -32.98
CA ARG A 279 -33.15 25.88 -31.81
C ARG A 279 -32.86 25.05 -30.58
N GLU A 280 -32.06 25.59 -29.67
CA GLU A 280 -31.94 25.05 -28.31
C GLU A 280 -33.02 25.65 -27.41
N GLU A 281 -33.68 24.79 -26.62
CA GLU A 281 -34.72 25.16 -25.66
C GLU A 281 -34.45 24.49 -24.32
N LEU A 282 -34.62 25.22 -23.21
CA LEU A 282 -34.55 24.66 -21.87
C LEU A 282 -35.93 24.12 -21.49
N VAL A 283 -36.01 22.81 -21.28
CA VAL A 283 -37.23 22.11 -20.87
C VAL A 283 -37.05 21.60 -19.44
N GLU A 284 -38.08 21.72 -18.60
CA GLU A 284 -38.06 21.16 -17.23
C GLU A 284 -37.90 19.63 -17.26
N ASN A 285 -37.11 19.10 -16.34
CA ASN A 285 -36.78 17.68 -16.29
C ASN A 285 -37.96 16.84 -15.79
N ASP A 286 -38.18 15.69 -16.43
CA ASP A 286 -39.27 14.78 -16.07
C ASP A 286 -39.04 14.04 -14.74
N THR A 287 -40.09 13.35 -14.27
CA THR A 287 -40.06 12.58 -13.02
C THR A 287 -39.04 11.43 -13.05
N GLN A 288 -38.73 10.86 -14.21
CA GLN A 288 -37.75 9.79 -14.34
C GLN A 288 -36.32 10.31 -14.13
N ARG A 289 -36.00 11.48 -14.70
CA ARG A 289 -34.72 12.15 -14.54
C ARG A 289 -34.56 12.74 -13.13
N MET A 290 -35.61 13.32 -12.56
CA MET A 290 -35.61 13.73 -11.15
C MET A 290 -35.40 12.54 -10.20
N THR A 291 -35.96 11.36 -10.50
CA THR A 291 -35.69 10.13 -9.74
C THR A 291 -34.23 9.69 -9.85
N ALA A 292 -33.59 9.86 -11.01
CA ALA A 292 -32.17 9.58 -11.18
C ALA A 292 -31.28 10.55 -10.38
N TYR A 293 -31.60 11.85 -10.38
CA TYR A 293 -30.90 12.84 -9.55
C TYR A 293 -31.10 12.59 -8.04
N TYR A 294 -32.30 12.23 -7.60
CA TYR A 294 -32.56 11.85 -6.20
C TYR A 294 -31.71 10.64 -5.77
N LYS A 295 -31.64 9.58 -6.60
CA LYS A 295 -30.77 8.42 -6.34
C LYS A 295 -29.29 8.81 -6.29
N ARG A 296 -28.85 9.75 -7.13
CA ARG A 296 -27.49 10.31 -7.07
C ARG A 296 -27.25 11.07 -5.76
N ALA A 297 -28.22 11.87 -5.29
CA ALA A 297 -28.11 12.58 -4.02
C ALA A 297 -27.98 11.62 -2.83
N VAL A 298 -28.79 10.56 -2.80
CA VAL A 298 -28.67 9.48 -1.80
C VAL A 298 -27.29 8.83 -1.83
N HIS A 299 -26.72 8.57 -3.03
CA HIS A 299 -25.36 8.03 -3.15
C HIS A 299 -24.28 9.02 -2.68
N VAL A 300 -24.40 10.32 -2.97
CA VAL A 300 -23.43 11.34 -2.53
C VAL A 300 -23.38 11.40 -1.01
N PHE A 301 -24.52 11.38 -0.33
CA PHE A 301 -24.61 11.33 1.13
C PHE A 301 -24.54 9.90 1.71
N ALA A 302 -23.79 9.01 1.05
CA ALA A 302 -23.46 7.67 1.51
C ALA A 302 -24.65 6.78 1.94
N GLY A 303 -25.82 6.95 1.31
CA GLY A 303 -27.01 6.15 1.59
C GLY A 303 -28.01 6.76 2.58
N ALA A 304 -27.74 7.94 3.16
CA ALA A 304 -28.58 8.60 4.16
C ALA A 304 -29.93 9.12 3.63
N SER A 305 -30.78 8.20 3.19
CA SER A 305 -32.10 8.52 2.65
C SER A 305 -33.01 9.19 3.68
N ASP A 306 -32.84 8.95 4.98
CA ASP A 306 -33.72 9.51 6.01
C ASP A 306 -33.36 10.96 6.36
N LEU A 307 -32.08 11.34 6.33
CA LEU A 307 -31.66 12.74 6.41
C LEU A 307 -32.16 13.55 5.20
N ILE A 308 -32.12 12.95 4.00
CA ILE A 308 -32.63 13.56 2.77
C ILE A 308 -34.17 13.72 2.82
N LYS A 309 -34.91 12.69 3.29
CA LYS A 309 -36.37 12.79 3.52
C LYS A 309 -36.69 13.86 4.56
N TYR A 310 -35.95 13.91 5.66
CA TYR A 310 -36.11 14.92 6.70
C TYR A 310 -35.93 16.33 6.13
N TYR A 311 -34.85 16.58 5.37
CA TYR A 311 -34.63 17.85 4.68
C TYR A 311 -35.82 18.22 3.78
N ILE A 312 -36.28 17.29 2.93
CA ILE A 312 -37.41 17.52 2.02
C ILE A 312 -38.69 17.86 2.79
N ASN A 313 -39.03 17.09 3.83
CA ASN A 313 -40.23 17.32 4.63
C ASN A 313 -40.16 18.67 5.36
N LYS A 314 -39.02 19.00 5.98
CA LYS A 314 -38.81 20.28 6.67
C LYS A 314 -38.96 21.48 5.73
N ARG A 315 -38.46 21.38 4.49
CA ARG A 315 -38.70 22.41 3.45
C ARG A 315 -40.18 22.56 3.11
N LYS A 316 -40.91 21.45 2.95
CA LYS A 316 -42.35 21.48 2.64
C LYS A 316 -43.16 22.09 3.78
N ASP A 317 -42.89 21.66 5.01
CA ASP A 317 -43.72 21.98 6.17
C ASP A 317 -43.42 23.39 6.73
N GLU A 318 -42.16 23.84 6.71
CA GLU A 318 -41.76 25.16 7.23
C GLU A 318 -41.65 26.25 6.17
N GLN A 319 -41.24 25.90 4.94
CA GLN A 319 -41.01 26.86 3.84
C GLN A 319 -42.10 26.81 2.76
N TRP A 320 -43.09 25.92 2.90
CA TRP A 320 -44.23 25.77 1.99
C TRP A 320 -43.83 25.45 0.54
N GLU A 321 -42.67 24.80 0.37
CA GLU A 321 -42.17 24.34 -0.93
C GLU A 321 -42.95 23.12 -1.43
N GLY A 322 -43.15 23.01 -2.75
CA GLY A 322 -43.72 21.81 -3.37
C GLY A 322 -42.69 20.68 -3.50
N ASP A 323 -43.15 19.42 -3.60
CA ASP A 323 -42.27 18.25 -3.76
C ASP A 323 -41.16 18.43 -4.83
N PRO A 324 -41.45 18.94 -6.06
CA PRO A 324 -40.41 19.11 -7.08
C PRO A 324 -39.34 20.13 -6.68
N GLU A 325 -39.71 21.18 -5.93
CA GLU A 325 -38.80 22.25 -5.51
C GLU A 325 -37.84 21.74 -4.43
N ALA A 326 -38.39 21.15 -3.36
CA ALA A 326 -37.61 20.60 -2.25
C ALA A 326 -36.68 19.45 -2.69
N ILE A 327 -37.17 18.57 -3.58
CA ILE A 327 -36.34 17.50 -4.19
C ILE A 327 -35.25 18.12 -5.08
N SER A 328 -35.56 19.13 -5.90
CA SER A 328 -34.57 19.80 -6.74
C SER A 328 -33.47 20.48 -5.92
N ARG A 329 -33.82 21.07 -4.77
CA ARG A 329 -32.83 21.71 -3.86
C ARG A 329 -31.79 20.71 -3.38
N ILE A 330 -32.20 19.60 -2.76
CA ILE A 330 -31.23 18.62 -2.23
C ILE A 330 -30.47 17.88 -3.34
N CYS A 331 -31.08 17.69 -4.52
CA CYS A 331 -30.37 17.19 -5.70
C CYS A 331 -29.31 18.18 -6.21
N ALA A 332 -29.58 19.49 -6.14
CA ALA A 332 -28.63 20.54 -6.53
C ALA A 332 -27.48 20.67 -5.53
N VAL A 333 -27.75 20.53 -4.23
CA VAL A 333 -26.71 20.41 -3.18
C VAL A 333 -25.76 19.27 -3.53
N ALA A 334 -26.28 18.06 -3.81
CA ALA A 334 -25.47 16.91 -4.17
C ALA A 334 -24.76 17.01 -5.54
N ALA A 335 -25.10 18.01 -6.35
CA ALA A 335 -24.42 18.32 -7.61
C ALA A 335 -23.42 19.49 -7.48
N CYS A 336 -23.42 20.22 -6.36
CA CYS A 336 -22.55 21.36 -6.09
C CYS A 336 -21.31 20.89 -5.30
N MET A 337 -20.17 20.77 -5.98
CA MET A 337 -18.93 20.21 -5.41
C MET A 337 -18.46 20.98 -4.17
N GLU A 338 -18.60 22.30 -4.19
CA GLU A 338 -18.19 23.23 -3.14
C GLU A 338 -18.98 22.97 -1.85
N ILE A 339 -20.30 22.79 -1.97
CA ILE A 339 -21.19 22.47 -0.84
C ILE A 339 -20.95 21.03 -0.34
N VAL A 340 -20.77 20.07 -1.25
CA VAL A 340 -20.47 18.68 -0.85
C VAL A 340 -19.16 18.63 -0.05
N GLN A 341 -18.11 19.33 -0.49
CA GLN A 341 -16.84 19.37 0.22
C GLN A 341 -16.99 20.00 1.62
N ALA A 342 -17.68 21.13 1.75
CA ALA A 342 -17.93 21.75 3.05
C ALA A 342 -18.76 20.85 3.99
N MET A 343 -19.71 20.07 3.43
CA MET A 343 -20.47 19.07 4.17
C MET A 343 -19.62 17.85 4.57
N GLU A 344 -18.65 17.43 3.77
CA GLU A 344 -17.66 16.40 4.14
C GLU A 344 -16.77 16.89 5.29
N GLU A 345 -16.27 18.14 5.22
CA GLU A 345 -15.45 18.76 6.27
C GLU A 345 -16.21 18.87 7.62
N TRP A 346 -17.50 19.24 7.57
CA TRP A 346 -18.38 19.16 8.75
C TRP A 346 -18.50 17.72 9.27
N ALA A 347 -18.71 16.75 8.37
CA ALA A 347 -18.93 15.37 8.76
C ALA A 347 -17.69 14.77 9.46
N GLU A 348 -16.49 14.98 8.92
CA GLU A 348 -15.24 14.57 9.57
C GLU A 348 -15.07 15.22 10.95
N ALA A 349 -15.32 16.53 11.05
CA ALA A 349 -15.20 17.26 12.31
C ALA A 349 -16.20 16.75 13.38
N LYS A 350 -17.44 16.42 12.95
CA LYS A 350 -18.47 15.84 13.81
C LYS A 350 -18.09 14.44 14.28
N THR A 351 -17.60 13.58 13.38
CA THR A 351 -17.13 12.23 13.72
C THR A 351 -16.00 12.27 14.75
N ARG A 352 -14.98 13.13 14.55
CA ARG A 352 -13.90 13.32 15.53
C ARG A 352 -14.43 13.75 16.90
N ALA A 353 -15.34 14.73 16.95
CA ALA A 353 -15.94 15.19 18.21
C ALA A 353 -16.81 14.13 18.92
N LEU A 354 -17.41 13.20 18.17
CA LEU A 354 -18.11 12.04 18.73
C LEU A 354 -17.13 11.00 19.29
N LEU A 355 -16.07 10.68 18.56
CA LEU A 355 -15.01 9.77 19.03
C LEU A 355 -14.29 10.33 20.27
N ASP A 356 -14.01 11.64 20.35
CA ASP A 356 -13.43 12.28 21.53
C ASP A 356 -14.33 12.12 22.78
N ARG A 357 -15.66 12.15 22.59
CA ARG A 357 -16.65 12.05 23.67
C ARG A 357 -16.94 10.63 24.10
N TYR A 358 -17.08 9.70 23.15
CA TYR A 358 -17.54 8.33 23.39
C TYR A 358 -16.42 7.27 23.30
N GLY A 359 -15.26 7.60 22.73
CA GLY A 359 -14.07 6.73 22.66
C GLY A 359 -13.61 6.14 24.01
N PRO A 360 -13.66 6.88 25.14
CA PRO A 360 -13.39 6.28 26.47
C PRO A 360 -14.34 5.14 26.86
N GLN A 361 -15.50 5.03 26.21
CA GLN A 361 -16.55 4.03 26.43
C GLN A 361 -16.53 2.92 25.37
N ARG A 362 -15.55 2.91 24.46
CA ARG A 362 -15.37 1.93 23.37
C ARG A 362 -15.50 0.46 23.80
N TYR A 363 -15.18 0.13 25.05
CA TYR A 363 -15.36 -1.22 25.60
C TYR A 363 -16.83 -1.68 25.69
N GLY A 364 -17.80 -0.77 25.51
CA GLY A 364 -19.23 -1.05 25.42
C GLY A 364 -19.74 -1.32 24.00
N VAL A 365 -18.94 -1.08 22.95
CA VAL A 365 -19.32 -1.37 21.57
C VAL A 365 -19.47 -2.89 21.38
N SER A 366 -20.54 -3.32 20.73
CA SER A 366 -20.84 -4.73 20.50
C SER A 366 -19.86 -5.38 19.52
N GLU A 367 -19.72 -6.71 19.58
CA GLU A 367 -18.87 -7.47 18.64
C GLU A 367 -19.29 -7.31 17.18
N GLU A 368 -20.60 -7.11 16.92
CA GLU A 368 -21.15 -6.86 15.59
C GLU A 368 -20.77 -5.47 15.03
N ASN A 369 -20.74 -4.44 15.90
CA ASN A 369 -20.38 -3.07 15.51
C ASN A 369 -18.89 -2.74 15.64
N LEU A 370 -18.09 -3.58 16.31
CA LEU A 370 -16.67 -3.29 16.61
C LEU A 370 -15.84 -3.04 15.34
N ASP A 371 -16.05 -3.80 14.27
CA ASP A 371 -15.34 -3.58 12.99
C ASP A 371 -15.75 -2.26 12.30
N ARG A 372 -17.02 -1.86 12.41
CA ARG A 372 -17.47 -0.54 11.93
C ARG A 372 -16.83 0.57 12.76
N TRP A 373 -16.78 0.44 14.09
CA TRP A 373 -16.12 1.40 14.98
C TRP A 373 -14.62 1.52 14.67
N ASN A 374 -13.92 0.39 14.54
CA ASN A 374 -12.49 0.34 14.18
C ASN A 374 -12.21 1.06 12.85
N ARG A 375 -13.09 0.85 11.86
CA ARG A 375 -13.03 1.49 10.55
C ARG A 375 -13.22 3.00 10.63
N VAL A 376 -14.22 3.46 11.40
CA VAL A 376 -14.50 4.90 11.63
C VAL A 376 -13.33 5.58 12.34
N GLU A 377 -12.85 5.01 13.44
CA GLU A 377 -11.74 5.54 14.23
C GLU A 377 -10.46 5.60 13.39
N GLY A 378 -10.11 4.50 12.70
CA GLY A 378 -8.96 4.43 11.79
C GLY A 378 -9.08 5.31 10.54
N ASN A 379 -10.29 5.72 10.15
CA ASN A 379 -10.52 6.73 9.11
C ASN A 379 -10.25 8.16 9.58
N THR A 380 -10.23 8.43 10.88
CA THR A 380 -9.82 9.75 11.40
C THR A 380 -8.30 9.93 11.50
N LEU A 381 -7.53 8.83 11.40
CA LEU A 381 -6.07 8.86 11.43
C LEU A 381 -5.50 9.14 10.02
N PRO A 382 -4.40 9.93 9.91
CA PRO A 382 -3.74 10.19 8.63
C PRO A 382 -2.93 9.00 8.09
N TYR A 383 -2.95 7.86 8.78
CA TYR A 383 -2.20 6.64 8.47
C TYR A 383 -3.02 5.38 8.75
N ILE A 384 -2.61 4.26 8.15
CA ILE A 384 -3.11 2.91 8.45
C ILE A 384 -2.03 2.18 9.24
N GLU A 385 -2.39 1.65 10.41
CA GLU A 385 -1.55 0.73 11.18
C GLU A 385 -1.63 -0.70 10.66
N ARG A 386 -0.48 -1.35 10.52
CA ARG A 386 -0.35 -2.78 10.17
C ARG A 386 0.85 -3.39 10.88
N THR A 387 0.96 -4.72 10.82
CA THR A 387 2.18 -5.47 11.15
C THR A 387 3.04 -5.73 9.91
N LEU A 388 4.33 -5.96 10.08
CA LEU A 388 5.19 -6.47 9.01
C LEU A 388 4.93 -7.97 8.75
N HIS A 389 5.21 -8.42 7.53
CA HIS A 389 5.06 -9.80 7.08
C HIS A 389 6.31 -10.22 6.30
N ILE A 390 7.04 -11.22 6.81
CA ILE A 390 8.33 -11.61 6.22
C ILE A 390 8.20 -12.17 4.79
N GLN A 391 7.05 -12.78 4.48
CA GLN A 391 6.75 -13.34 3.16
C GLN A 391 6.64 -12.28 2.05
N ALA A 392 6.44 -11.01 2.40
CA ALA A 392 6.43 -9.93 1.44
C ALA A 392 7.84 -9.40 1.11
N SER A 393 8.88 -9.79 1.84
CA SER A 393 10.26 -9.35 1.61
C SER A 393 10.78 -9.72 0.23
N VAL A 394 11.84 -9.04 -0.20
CA VAL A 394 12.49 -9.30 -1.50
C VAL A 394 13.00 -10.74 -1.60
N THR A 395 12.65 -11.39 -2.71
CA THR A 395 13.06 -12.76 -3.04
C THR A 395 14.26 -12.85 -3.99
N ARG A 396 14.72 -11.72 -4.55
CA ARG A 396 15.88 -11.65 -5.46
C ARG A 396 16.79 -10.45 -5.23
N GLN A 397 18.08 -10.70 -5.13
CA GLN A 397 19.13 -9.68 -4.95
C GLN A 397 20.21 -9.79 -6.04
N ASN A 398 21.06 -8.76 -6.21
CA ASN A 398 22.11 -8.77 -7.23
C ASN A 398 23.45 -9.24 -6.63
N LYS A 399 24.02 -10.37 -7.06
CA LYS A 399 25.33 -10.85 -6.60
C LYS A 399 26.50 -9.95 -6.99
N ASP A 400 26.28 -8.96 -7.87
CA ASP A 400 27.27 -7.91 -8.19
C ASP A 400 27.36 -6.84 -7.07
N TYR A 401 26.49 -6.86 -6.05
CA TYR A 401 26.57 -6.00 -4.88
C TYR A 401 27.35 -6.64 -3.74
N ASP A 402 27.79 -5.82 -2.78
CA ASP A 402 28.58 -6.29 -1.63
C ASP A 402 27.81 -7.34 -0.80
N PRO A 403 28.44 -8.46 -0.40
CA PRO A 403 27.82 -9.51 0.38
C PRO A 403 27.94 -9.26 1.89
N TYR A 404 26.82 -9.37 2.62
CA TYR A 404 26.75 -9.17 4.06
C TYR A 404 26.19 -10.39 4.78
N PRO A 405 26.74 -10.75 5.96
CA PRO A 405 26.23 -11.83 6.81
C PRO A 405 25.13 -11.34 7.76
N LYS A 406 24.48 -12.30 8.44
CA LYS A 406 23.45 -12.16 9.48
C LYS A 406 22.20 -11.37 9.06
N HIS A 407 21.98 -11.14 7.77
CA HIS A 407 20.75 -10.54 7.30
C HIS A 407 19.61 -11.58 7.37
N ILE A 408 18.40 -11.17 7.77
CA ILE A 408 17.27 -12.11 7.96
C ILE A 408 16.75 -12.70 6.63
N ILE A 409 17.04 -12.04 5.51
CA ILE A 409 16.82 -12.55 4.15
C ILE A 409 18.17 -12.83 3.49
N SER A 410 18.48 -14.08 3.19
CA SER A 410 19.77 -14.50 2.60
C SER A 410 19.59 -15.56 1.53
N ASP A 411 20.64 -15.82 0.75
CA ASP A 411 20.71 -16.99 -0.12
C ASP A 411 21.04 -18.27 0.66
N GLY A 412 21.32 -19.37 -0.07
CA GLY A 412 21.69 -20.67 0.50
C GLY A 412 23.05 -20.69 1.21
N ASP A 413 23.94 -19.74 0.91
CA ASP A 413 25.29 -19.60 1.45
C ASP A 413 25.36 -18.61 2.64
N GLY A 414 24.20 -18.09 3.04
CA GLY A 414 24.03 -17.16 4.16
C GLY A 414 24.37 -15.70 3.83
N TRP A 415 24.44 -15.34 2.54
CA TRP A 415 24.75 -13.99 2.09
C TRP A 415 23.50 -13.20 1.71
N ALA A 416 23.48 -11.91 2.05
CA ALA A 416 22.61 -10.91 1.44
C ALA A 416 23.45 -9.93 0.62
N TYR A 417 23.03 -9.62 -0.60
CA TYR A 417 23.76 -8.77 -1.53
C TYR A 417 23.07 -7.41 -1.65
N LEU A 418 23.71 -6.36 -1.12
CA LEU A 418 23.08 -5.06 -0.90
C LEU A 418 23.99 -3.92 -1.37
N ASN A 419 23.43 -3.00 -2.17
CA ASN A 419 24.12 -1.79 -2.59
C ASN A 419 24.00 -0.71 -1.51
N LEU A 420 24.97 -0.68 -0.59
CA LEU A 420 25.03 0.29 0.51
C LEU A 420 26.04 1.41 0.22
N ASN A 421 25.72 2.63 0.64
CA ASN A 421 26.63 3.77 0.63
C ASN A 421 27.68 3.69 1.77
N GLU A 422 28.68 4.57 1.73
CA GLU A 422 29.81 4.53 2.68
C GLU A 422 29.41 4.71 4.16
N LEU A 423 28.37 5.50 4.47
CA LEU A 423 27.88 5.67 5.84
C LEU A 423 27.05 4.45 6.28
N GLU A 424 26.25 3.91 5.37
CA GLU A 424 25.46 2.69 5.57
C GLU A 424 26.34 1.47 5.86
N LYS A 425 27.43 1.30 5.09
CA LYS A 425 28.47 0.28 5.32
C LYS A 425 29.04 0.35 6.72
N LYS A 426 29.57 1.53 7.09
CA LYS A 426 30.10 1.82 8.43
C LYS A 426 29.10 1.47 9.55
N VAL A 427 27.82 1.82 9.38
CA VAL A 427 26.76 1.49 10.35
C VAL A 427 26.59 -0.03 10.46
N VAL A 428 26.38 -0.74 9.35
CA VAL A 428 26.16 -2.20 9.33
C VAL A 428 27.37 -2.96 9.90
N GLU A 429 28.59 -2.61 9.51
CA GLU A 429 29.82 -3.26 10.00
C GLU A 429 30.10 -2.99 11.49
N THR A 430 29.75 -1.79 11.96
CA THR A 430 29.83 -1.42 13.38
C THR A 430 28.83 -2.23 14.19
N GLU A 431 27.56 -2.27 13.79
CA GLU A 431 26.52 -3.04 14.48
C GLU A 431 26.81 -4.55 14.42
N LEU A 432 27.15 -5.11 13.26
CA LEU A 432 27.49 -6.54 13.11
C LEU A 432 28.67 -6.99 13.99
N SER A 433 29.55 -6.06 14.37
CA SER A 433 30.68 -6.32 15.29
C SER A 433 30.28 -6.39 16.77
N ARG A 434 29.10 -5.88 17.15
CA ARG A 434 28.64 -5.89 18.54
C ARG A 434 28.18 -7.31 18.94
N PRO A 435 28.61 -7.85 20.10
CA PRO A 435 28.29 -9.22 20.50
C PRO A 435 26.79 -9.54 20.61
N MET A 436 25.95 -8.55 20.94
CA MET A 436 24.51 -8.74 21.08
C MET A 436 23.77 -8.82 19.74
N ASN A 437 24.30 -8.26 18.65
CA ASN A 437 23.62 -8.24 17.35
C ASN A 437 23.66 -9.62 16.68
N VAL A 438 22.51 -10.31 16.70
CA VAL A 438 22.32 -11.65 16.15
C VAL A 438 21.77 -11.63 14.72
N ALA A 439 20.99 -10.62 14.35
CA ALA A 439 20.41 -10.47 13.01
C ALA A 439 20.18 -9.01 12.64
N TRP A 440 19.92 -8.73 11.36
CA TRP A 440 19.52 -7.40 10.89
C TRP A 440 18.71 -7.45 9.59
N TYR A 441 18.09 -6.33 9.23
CA TYR A 441 17.31 -6.13 8.02
C TYR A 441 17.54 -4.72 7.46
N ARG A 442 17.87 -4.62 6.17
CA ARG A 442 17.73 -3.35 5.43
C ARG A 442 16.24 -3.14 5.13
N ASN A 443 15.66 -2.13 5.76
CA ASN A 443 14.31 -1.69 5.42
C ASN A 443 14.33 -1.13 4.00
N GLN A 444 13.58 -1.73 3.10
CA GLN A 444 13.49 -1.26 1.72
C GLN A 444 12.26 -0.37 1.60
N SER A 445 12.37 0.81 0.98
CA SER A 445 11.18 1.64 0.74
C SER A 445 10.22 0.97 -0.25
N ARG A 446 8.93 1.32 -0.16
CA ARG A 446 7.84 0.91 -1.09
C ARG A 446 7.38 -0.56 -1.02
N ASN A 447 7.87 -1.36 -0.07
CA ASN A 447 7.34 -2.71 0.16
C ASN A 447 6.33 -2.70 1.32
N LEU A 448 5.11 -2.23 1.07
CA LEU A 448 4.08 -1.90 2.07
C LEU A 448 3.81 -2.97 3.15
N ASN A 449 4.12 -4.24 2.88
CA ASN A 449 3.92 -5.36 3.81
C ASN A 449 5.20 -5.85 4.50
N ALA A 450 6.39 -5.38 4.12
CA ALA A 450 7.67 -5.71 4.77
C ALA A 450 8.54 -4.48 5.10
N SER A 451 7.98 -3.28 4.94
CA SER A 451 8.63 -2.00 5.25
C SER A 451 8.09 -1.38 6.53
N LEU A 452 8.97 -0.99 7.45
CA LEU A 452 8.61 -0.03 8.50
C LEU A 452 8.46 1.35 7.85
N SER A 453 7.26 1.90 7.91
CA SER A 453 6.94 3.28 7.54
C SER A 453 6.49 4.04 8.78
N ILE A 454 6.94 5.29 8.89
CA ILE A 454 6.58 6.21 9.96
C ILE A 454 6.07 7.50 9.31
N PRO A 455 4.88 8.00 9.71
CA PRO A 455 4.32 9.24 9.19
C PRO A 455 5.01 10.45 9.81
N TYR A 456 5.27 11.46 8.99
CA TYR A 456 5.72 12.77 9.45
C TYR A 456 4.96 13.86 8.70
N TYR A 457 4.80 15.04 9.33
CA TYR A 457 4.05 16.15 8.75
C TYR A 457 5.02 17.23 8.25
N LEU A 458 4.91 17.60 6.97
CA LEU A 458 5.77 18.57 6.32
C LEU A 458 4.96 19.42 5.34
N ASN A 459 5.16 20.74 5.35
CA ASN A 459 4.55 21.69 4.39
C ASN A 459 3.02 21.68 4.26
N GLY A 460 2.30 21.10 5.23
CA GLY A 460 0.83 20.99 5.20
C GLY A 460 0.32 19.58 4.87
N GLU A 461 1.20 18.65 4.54
CA GLU A 461 0.87 17.30 4.10
C GLU A 461 1.54 16.24 5.00
N TRP A 462 0.94 15.06 5.04
CA TRP A 462 1.52 13.88 5.69
C TRP A 462 2.36 13.10 4.67
N GLU A 463 3.55 12.71 5.10
CA GLU A 463 4.52 12.00 4.28
C GLU A 463 5.10 10.78 4.99
N ASN A 464 5.58 9.81 4.21
CA ASN A 464 6.15 8.57 4.73
C ASN A 464 7.68 8.65 4.80
N MET A 465 8.27 8.35 5.96
CA MET A 465 9.69 8.02 6.06
C MET A 465 9.88 6.54 6.35
N TYR A 466 11.04 6.00 5.95
CA TYR A 466 11.40 4.59 6.10
C TYR A 466 12.75 4.53 6.81
N PRO A 467 12.81 4.12 8.10
CA PRO A 467 14.06 3.95 8.85
C PRO A 467 14.97 2.95 8.16
N ASP A 468 16.23 3.25 7.87
CA ASP A 468 17.05 2.43 6.98
C ASP A 468 17.36 1.01 7.47
N PHE A 469 17.73 0.85 8.75
CA PHE A 469 18.14 -0.45 9.30
C PHE A 469 17.40 -0.83 10.58
N LEU A 470 16.93 -2.08 10.60
CA LEU A 470 16.45 -2.77 11.80
C LEU A 470 17.51 -3.79 12.24
N PHE A 471 17.94 -3.73 13.48
CA PHE A 471 18.84 -4.71 14.10
C PHE A 471 18.10 -5.49 15.20
N PHE A 472 18.49 -6.74 15.37
CA PHE A 472 17.94 -7.65 16.37
C PHE A 472 19.06 -8.08 17.32
N GLN A 473 18.88 -7.72 18.58
CA GLN A 473 19.83 -7.99 19.66
C GLN A 473 19.30 -9.10 20.56
N GLN A 474 20.10 -10.13 20.82
CA GLN A 474 19.76 -11.13 21.82
C GLN A 474 20.35 -10.73 23.18
N THR A 475 19.49 -10.63 24.20
CA THR A 475 19.93 -10.34 25.57
C THR A 475 20.39 -11.61 26.28
N GLY A 476 21.05 -11.46 27.44
CA GLY A 476 21.54 -12.61 28.23
C GLY A 476 20.45 -13.56 28.75
N ASN A 477 19.17 -13.19 28.71
CA ASN A 477 18.05 -14.08 29.05
C ASN A 477 17.45 -14.82 27.83
N GLY A 478 17.98 -14.58 26.63
CA GLY A 478 17.51 -15.15 25.37
C GLY A 478 16.50 -14.30 24.59
N SER A 479 15.95 -13.23 25.17
CA SER A 479 14.98 -12.35 24.49
C SER A 479 15.57 -11.60 23.32
N ILE A 480 14.78 -11.40 22.27
CA ILE A 480 15.12 -10.55 21.13
C ILE A 480 14.61 -9.13 21.38
N VAL A 481 15.52 -8.16 21.33
CA VAL A 481 15.25 -6.72 21.39
C VAL A 481 15.49 -6.13 20.01
N ARG A 482 14.60 -5.24 19.58
CA ARG A 482 14.64 -4.57 18.28
C ARG A 482 15.31 -3.22 18.47
N THR A 483 16.20 -2.83 17.56
CA THR A 483 16.84 -1.51 17.57
C THR A 483 16.90 -0.93 16.17
N ILE A 484 16.71 0.38 16.03
CA ILE A 484 16.84 1.09 14.76
C ILE A 484 18.16 1.84 14.74
N VAL A 485 18.86 1.82 13.60
CA VAL A 485 19.96 2.76 13.33
C VAL A 485 19.75 3.36 11.94
N ASP A 486 19.52 4.67 11.89
CA ASP A 486 19.08 5.37 10.68
C ASP A 486 20.14 6.40 10.25
N PRO A 487 21.04 6.06 9.30
CA PRO A 487 22.03 7.00 8.76
C PRO A 487 21.41 8.06 7.85
N HIS A 488 21.26 9.28 8.36
CA HIS A 488 20.82 10.42 7.58
C HIS A 488 21.97 11.01 6.75
N GLY A 489 21.86 10.84 5.43
CA GLY A 489 22.67 11.57 4.45
C GLY A 489 22.18 13.01 4.28
N ASP A 490 23.04 13.96 4.63
CA ASP A 490 22.87 15.42 4.54
C ASP A 490 21.74 16.07 5.39
N TRP A 491 22.08 17.21 6.00
CA TRP A 491 21.29 17.98 6.97
C TRP A 491 20.12 18.79 6.37
N LEU A 492 19.42 18.23 5.39
CA LEU A 492 18.41 18.91 4.56
C LEU A 492 17.10 19.20 5.31
N GLY A 493 16.28 20.09 4.74
CA GLY A 493 15.22 20.82 5.47
C GLY A 493 14.04 20.00 6.00
N ASP A 494 13.89 18.74 5.57
CA ASP A 494 12.87 17.80 6.06
C ASP A 494 13.34 16.99 7.28
N SER A 495 14.65 16.98 7.58
CA SER A 495 15.26 16.21 8.68
C SER A 495 14.59 16.46 10.04
N VAL A 496 14.23 17.70 10.35
CA VAL A 496 13.54 18.05 11.61
C VAL A 496 12.12 17.46 11.66
N ALA A 497 11.38 17.49 10.55
CA ALA A 497 10.03 16.95 10.49
C ALA A 497 10.04 15.43 10.65
N LYS A 498 10.98 14.75 10.00
CA LYS A 498 11.25 13.31 10.18
C LYS A 498 11.57 12.95 11.64
N LEU A 499 12.47 13.70 12.28
CA LEU A 499 12.76 13.51 13.72
C LEU A 499 11.51 13.69 14.60
N LYS A 500 10.63 14.66 14.31
CA LYS A 500 9.36 14.80 15.05
C LYS A 500 8.40 13.62 14.79
N GLY A 501 8.36 13.09 13.57
CA GLY A 501 7.62 11.87 13.24
C GLY A 501 8.10 10.65 14.04
N TYR A 502 9.42 10.47 14.17
CA TYR A 502 10.01 9.44 15.03
C TYR A 502 9.59 9.60 16.49
N VAL A 503 9.69 10.82 17.03
CA VAL A 503 9.37 11.09 18.44
C VAL A 503 7.88 10.82 18.74
N ALA A 504 6.97 11.20 17.85
CA ALA A 504 5.55 10.87 17.97
C ALA A 504 5.33 9.35 17.96
N TYR A 505 5.92 8.65 16.98
CA TYR A 505 5.79 7.20 16.83
C TYR A 505 6.34 6.41 18.01
N LEU A 506 7.48 6.82 18.59
CA LEU A 506 8.08 6.17 19.74
C LEU A 506 7.33 6.43 21.05
N ARG A 507 6.51 7.48 21.14
CA ARG A 507 5.65 7.72 22.30
C ARG A 507 4.39 6.87 22.29
N ASP A 508 3.87 6.58 21.11
CA ASP A 508 2.73 5.67 20.94
C ASP A 508 3.14 4.19 21.12
N HIS A 509 4.42 3.87 20.89
CA HIS A 509 4.97 2.51 21.01
C HIS A 509 6.28 2.46 21.81
N PRO A 510 6.28 2.83 23.10
CA PRO A 510 7.50 3.02 23.90
C PRO A 510 8.32 1.75 24.11
N ASP A 511 7.65 0.58 24.19
CA ASP A 511 8.30 -0.71 24.43
C ASP A 511 8.71 -1.45 23.13
N LEU A 512 8.48 -0.85 21.95
CA LEU A 512 8.65 -1.54 20.66
C LEU A 512 10.11 -1.66 20.21
N PHE A 513 10.97 -0.73 20.65
CA PHE A 513 12.40 -0.71 20.34
C PHE A 513 13.22 -0.40 21.60
N GLY A 514 14.31 -1.14 21.81
CA GLY A 514 15.22 -0.89 22.93
C GLY A 514 16.17 0.30 22.70
N SER A 515 16.31 0.76 21.45
CA SER A 515 17.12 1.91 21.07
C SER A 515 16.79 2.32 19.63
N VAL A 516 16.77 3.63 19.35
CA VAL A 516 16.54 4.20 18.01
C VAL A 516 17.55 5.32 17.81
N LEU A 517 18.58 5.06 16.99
CA LEU A 517 19.69 5.97 16.78
C LEU A 517 19.57 6.64 15.42
N ALA A 518 19.25 7.94 15.40
CA ALA A 518 19.45 8.75 14.21
C ALA A 518 20.95 9.09 14.13
N VAL A 519 21.64 8.62 13.08
CA VAL A 519 23.09 8.78 12.90
C VAL A 519 23.35 9.73 11.74
N ALA A 520 24.37 10.59 11.85
CA ALA A 520 24.78 11.46 10.77
C ALA A 520 26.28 11.70 10.77
N GLU A 521 26.87 11.88 9.59
CA GLU A 521 28.28 12.17 9.38
C GLU A 521 28.48 13.68 9.18
N ASP A 522 29.35 14.32 9.98
CA ASP A 522 29.75 15.71 9.70
C ASP A 522 30.93 15.75 8.70
N ARG A 523 31.26 16.97 8.23
CA ARG A 523 32.25 17.21 7.16
C ARG A 523 33.66 16.68 7.48
N ASP A 524 33.98 16.49 8.75
CA ASP A 524 35.25 15.93 9.25
C ASP A 524 35.28 14.39 9.26
N LYS A 525 34.20 13.74 8.78
CA LYS A 525 33.94 12.28 8.84
C LYS A 525 33.68 11.74 10.25
N THR A 526 33.49 12.60 11.26
CA THR A 526 33.00 12.18 12.56
C THR A 526 31.51 11.84 12.46
N CYS A 527 31.18 10.59 12.79
CA CYS A 527 29.78 10.18 12.92
C CYS A 527 29.28 10.55 14.32
N ARG A 528 28.07 11.13 14.37
CA ARG A 528 27.38 11.51 15.61
C ARG A 528 25.97 10.95 15.59
N TYR A 529 25.36 10.77 16.77
CA TYR A 529 24.00 10.24 16.86
C TYR A 529 23.15 10.93 17.93
N LEU A 530 21.84 10.91 17.69
CA LEU A 530 20.80 11.20 18.66
C LEU A 530 20.06 9.89 18.99
N ASP A 531 19.96 9.55 20.27
CA ASP A 531 19.10 8.45 20.72
C ASP A 531 17.69 8.97 20.94
N LEU A 532 16.79 8.61 20.03
CA LEU A 532 15.40 9.08 20.01
C LEU A 532 14.52 8.42 21.08
N THR A 533 15.03 7.42 21.80
CA THR A 533 14.34 6.83 22.96
C THR A 533 14.50 7.66 24.23
N LEU A 534 15.50 8.55 24.30
CA LEU A 534 15.76 9.37 25.49
C LEU A 534 14.75 10.53 25.60
N PRO A 535 14.00 10.67 26.71
CA PRO A 535 13.02 11.75 26.86
C PRO A 535 13.61 13.17 26.74
N SER A 536 14.88 13.36 27.11
CA SER A 536 15.59 14.63 26.92
C SER A 536 15.82 14.98 25.45
N VAL A 537 16.09 13.98 24.60
CA VAL A 537 16.26 14.14 23.14
C VAL A 537 14.90 14.38 22.49
N GLN A 538 13.89 13.60 22.85
CA GLN A 538 12.51 13.77 22.37
C GLN A 538 11.98 15.19 22.63
N ASN A 539 12.09 15.66 23.87
CA ASN A 539 11.61 16.98 24.27
C ASN A 539 12.38 18.10 23.56
N ALA A 540 13.69 17.93 23.31
CA ALA A 540 14.48 18.89 22.56
C ALA A 540 14.09 18.95 21.08
N ILE A 541 13.75 17.81 20.46
CA ILE A 541 13.27 17.73 19.08
C ILE A 541 11.91 18.43 18.93
N ASP A 542 10.96 18.19 19.83
CA ASP A 542 9.61 18.78 19.76
C ASP A 542 9.64 20.31 19.72
N ILE A 543 10.37 20.91 20.67
CA ILE A 543 10.45 22.37 20.82
C ILE A 543 11.39 23.02 19.80
N PHE A 544 12.11 22.23 19.00
CA PHE A 544 13.04 22.76 18.01
C PHE A 544 12.29 23.46 16.87
N THR A 545 12.67 24.72 16.62
CA THR A 545 12.11 25.59 15.56
C THR A 545 13.11 25.93 14.47
N GLY A 546 14.33 25.37 14.51
CA GLY A 546 15.34 25.59 13.47
C GLY A 546 15.02 24.83 12.18
N SER A 547 15.54 25.33 11.06
CA SER A 547 15.27 24.78 9.71
C SER A 547 16.20 23.63 9.28
N SER A 548 17.13 23.20 10.15
CA SER A 548 18.02 22.07 9.90
C SER A 548 18.32 21.33 11.20
N ALA A 549 18.30 20.00 11.16
CA ALA A 549 18.62 19.16 12.32
C ALA A 549 20.10 19.28 12.77
N LYS A 550 20.98 19.94 12.01
CA LYS A 550 22.40 20.06 12.32
C LYS A 550 22.67 20.60 13.73
N GLU A 551 21.88 21.57 14.20
CA GLU A 551 22.03 22.15 15.54
C GLU A 551 21.77 21.12 16.65
N LEU A 552 20.80 20.21 16.46
CA LEU A 552 20.49 19.14 17.42
C LEU A 552 21.66 18.15 17.54
N PHE A 553 22.25 17.76 16.41
CA PHE A 553 23.38 16.83 16.38
C PHE A 553 24.71 17.45 16.80
N HIS A 554 24.87 18.77 16.67
CA HIS A 554 26.02 19.51 17.21
C HIS A 554 25.80 19.93 18.67
N GLY A 555 24.57 19.77 19.18
CA GLY A 555 24.19 20.08 20.55
C GLY A 555 24.67 19.06 21.60
N PRO A 556 24.51 19.38 22.89
CA PRO A 556 25.02 18.60 24.01
C PRO A 556 24.31 17.26 24.23
N LEU A 557 23.16 17.05 23.58
CA LEU A 557 22.38 15.80 23.66
C LEU A 557 22.85 14.73 22.66
N SER A 558 23.71 15.11 21.71
CA SER A 558 24.28 14.21 20.71
C SER A 558 25.61 13.62 21.15
N GLN A 559 25.81 12.35 20.87
CA GLN A 559 27.02 11.60 21.20
C GLN A 559 27.81 11.23 19.94
N VAL A 560 29.09 10.89 20.11
CA VAL A 560 29.92 10.37 19.01
C VAL A 560 29.49 8.94 18.74
N TYR A 561 29.13 8.64 17.49
CA TYR A 561 28.86 7.28 17.04
C TYR A 561 30.21 6.62 16.75
N ALA A 562 30.64 5.73 17.64
CA ALA A 562 31.92 5.04 17.52
C ALA A 562 31.90 4.00 16.40
N VAL A 563 32.11 4.48 15.16
CA VAL A 563 32.30 3.64 13.98
C VAL A 563 33.50 2.74 14.19
N ARG A 564 33.36 1.46 13.81
CA ARG A 564 34.47 0.53 13.69
C ARG A 564 35.44 1.06 12.63
N GLN A 565 36.64 1.47 13.05
CA GLN A 565 37.71 1.80 12.11
C GLN A 565 38.18 0.53 11.40
N ASP A 566 38.41 0.65 10.10
CA ASP A 566 38.93 -0.44 9.26
C ASP A 566 40.28 -0.96 9.76
N ARG A 567 40.58 -2.21 9.40
CA ARG A 567 41.74 -2.96 9.88
C ARG A 567 42.78 -3.18 8.79
#